data_AF-A0A926YJG3-F1
#
_entry.id   AF-A0A926YJG3-F1
#
_cell.length_a   1.000
_cell.length_b   1.000
_cell.length_c   1.000
_cell.angle_alpha   90.00
_cell.angle_beta   90.00
_cell.angle_gamma   90.00
#
_symmetry.space_group_name_H-M   'P 1'
#
loop_
_entity.id
_entity.type
_entity.pdbx_description
1 polymer ?
#
loop_
_entity_poly.entity_id
_entity_poly.type
_entity_poly.pdbx_seq_one_letter_code
_entity_poly.pdbx_strand_id
1 'polypeptide(L)'
;MSNLPEHYIRYSDDVEVKQPDEDKLIQETLNSVARMGQTVFDKHRHAMRGAHAKGHGGLKGELKIYDNLPAPLAQGLFREPRSYPVMIRFSTAPGDIMPDGMSSFRGMAIKVIGVEGPKLLSSEPDALTQDFLMINRPVFPAGNVARYLNEQLLQEKVVVRAP
;
A
#
# COMPACT_ATOMS: atom_id res chain seq x y z
N MET A 1 20.16 -16.17 -12.81
CA MET A 1 18.97 -17.05 -12.72
C MET A 1 18.46 -16.92 -11.31
N SER A 2 17.31 -16.27 -11.15
CA SER A 2 16.75 -15.90 -9.85
C SER A 2 16.37 -17.14 -9.04
N ASN A 3 16.72 -17.16 -7.76
CA ASN A 3 16.13 -18.06 -6.76
C ASN A 3 14.63 -17.73 -6.68
N LEU A 4 13.83 -18.32 -7.56
CA LEU A 4 12.39 -18.41 -7.33
C LEU A 4 12.21 -19.32 -6.09
N PRO A 5 11.32 -18.97 -5.16
CA PRO A 5 11.03 -19.85 -4.03
C PRO A 5 10.62 -21.23 -4.58
N GLU A 6 11.26 -22.29 -4.09
CA GLU A 6 10.99 -23.67 -4.53
C GLU A 6 9.55 -24.10 -4.21
N HIS A 7 8.88 -23.39 -3.29
CA HIS A 7 7.52 -23.65 -2.87
C HIS A 7 6.69 -22.36 -2.76
N TYR A 8 5.62 -22.27 -3.55
CA TYR A 8 4.58 -21.25 -3.39
C TYR A 8 3.52 -21.75 -2.40
N ILE A 9 3.08 -20.87 -1.51
CA ILE A 9 1.96 -21.14 -0.59
C ILE A 9 0.66 -20.89 -1.37
N ARG A 10 -0.20 -21.91 -1.45
CA ARG A 10 -1.55 -21.75 -2.01
C ARG A 10 -2.38 -20.92 -1.03
N TYR A 11 -3.07 -19.91 -1.56
CA TYR A 11 -4.02 -19.14 -0.75
C TYR A 11 -5.17 -20.03 -0.26
N SER A 12 -5.47 -19.91 1.03
CA SER A 12 -6.71 -20.31 1.68
C SER A 12 -7.00 -19.31 2.79
N ASP A 13 -8.25 -19.25 3.26
CA ASP A 13 -8.63 -18.36 4.35
C ASP A 13 -7.83 -18.65 5.64
N ASP A 14 -7.36 -19.89 5.81
CA ASP A 14 -6.52 -20.30 6.93
C ASP A 14 -5.10 -19.70 6.92
N VAL A 15 -4.66 -19.10 5.81
CA VAL A 15 -3.36 -18.40 5.74
C VAL A 15 -3.38 -17.12 6.59
N GLU A 16 -4.56 -16.49 6.74
CA GLU A 16 -4.72 -15.30 7.54
C GLU A 16 -5.05 -15.67 8.98
N VAL A 17 -4.12 -15.39 9.89
CA VAL A 17 -4.31 -15.63 11.33
C VAL A 17 -4.41 -14.29 12.04
N LYS A 18 -5.61 -13.98 12.52
CA LYS A 18 -5.86 -12.82 13.38
C LYS A 18 -5.01 -12.90 14.64
N GLN A 19 -4.18 -11.89 14.88
CA GLN A 19 -3.31 -11.84 16.05
C GLN A 19 -4.09 -11.44 17.32
N PRO A 20 -3.58 -11.76 18.52
CA PRO A 20 -4.13 -11.21 19.76
C PRO A 20 -4.21 -9.68 19.71
N ASP A 21 -5.32 -9.12 20.19
CA ASP A 21 -5.60 -7.68 20.24
C ASP A 21 -5.57 -6.95 18.87
N GLU A 22 -5.59 -7.66 17.75
CA GLU A 22 -5.44 -7.06 16.41
C GLU A 22 -6.41 -5.91 16.14
N ASP A 23 -7.71 -6.09 16.41
CA ASP A 23 -8.72 -5.03 16.22
C ASP A 23 -8.41 -3.78 17.05
N LYS A 24 -7.97 -3.98 18.30
CA LYS A 24 -7.61 -2.89 19.21
C LYS A 24 -6.38 -2.14 18.68
N LEU A 25 -5.35 -2.88 18.25
CA LEU A 25 -4.12 -2.31 17.71
C LEU A 25 -4.36 -1.57 16.38
N ILE A 26 -5.25 -2.09 15.53
CA ILE A 26 -5.75 -1.39 14.35
C ILE A 26 -6.42 -0.08 14.76
N GLN A 27 -7.34 -0.11 15.73
CA GLN A 27 -8.03 1.09 16.16
C GLN A 27 -7.08 2.15 16.76
N GLU A 28 -6.09 1.74 17.55
CA GLU A 28 -5.06 2.63 18.08
C GLU A 28 -4.21 3.26 16.97
N THR A 29 -3.88 2.48 15.94
CA THR A 29 -3.17 2.92 14.74
C THR A 29 -3.99 3.97 13.98
N LEU A 30 -5.28 3.71 13.75
CA LEU A 30 -6.19 4.67 13.10
C LEU A 30 -6.29 5.97 13.89
N ASN A 31 -6.38 5.89 15.22
CA ASN A 31 -6.41 7.07 16.08
C ASN A 31 -5.11 7.89 15.97
N SER A 32 -3.96 7.23 15.89
CA SER A 32 -2.66 7.90 15.65
C SER A 32 -2.59 8.61 14.30
N VAL A 33 -2.99 7.91 13.23
CA VAL A 33 -3.04 8.48 11.88
C VAL A 33 -3.99 9.69 11.83
N ALA A 34 -5.14 9.62 12.50
CA ALA A 34 -6.10 10.72 12.56
C ALA A 34 -5.52 11.96 13.26
N ARG A 35 -4.86 11.79 14.42
CA ARG A 35 -4.20 12.91 15.13
C ARG A 35 -3.10 13.54 14.29
N MET A 36 -2.25 12.72 13.67
CA MET A 36 -1.20 13.20 12.77
C MET A 36 -1.79 13.95 11.57
N GLY A 37 -2.87 13.42 10.98
CA GLY A 37 -3.60 14.07 9.89
C GLY A 37 -4.15 15.44 10.28
N GLN A 38 -4.71 15.57 11.49
CA GLN A 38 -5.17 16.85 12.02
C GLN A 38 -4.03 17.85 12.18
N THR A 39 -2.87 17.43 12.73
CA THR A 39 -1.68 18.30 12.84
C THR A 39 -1.21 18.79 11.47
N VAL A 40 -1.12 17.90 10.48
CA VAL A 40 -0.72 18.26 9.11
C VAL A 40 -1.75 19.18 8.45
N PHE A 41 -3.05 18.94 8.68
CA PHE A 41 -4.10 19.84 8.22
C PHE A 41 -3.97 21.23 8.86
N ASP A 42 -3.70 21.32 10.16
CA ASP A 42 -3.56 22.62 10.82
C ASP A 42 -2.35 23.41 10.31
N LYS A 43 -1.26 22.71 9.97
CA LYS A 43 -0.05 23.28 9.36
C LYS A 43 -0.27 23.78 7.92
N HIS A 44 -0.89 22.97 7.07
CA HIS A 44 -0.98 23.25 5.62
C HIS A 44 -2.34 23.77 5.17
N ARG A 45 -3.34 23.75 6.05
CA ARG A 45 -4.76 24.07 5.77
C ARG A 45 -5.33 23.27 4.59
N HIS A 46 -4.82 22.05 4.40
CA HIS A 46 -5.23 21.15 3.34
C HIS A 46 -5.22 19.70 3.84
N ALA A 47 -6.24 18.92 3.47
CA ALA A 47 -6.29 17.52 3.81
C ALA A 47 -5.25 16.74 2.98
N MET A 48 -4.36 16.03 3.67
CA MET A 48 -3.32 15.22 3.05
C MET A 48 -3.52 13.75 3.40
N ARG A 49 -2.84 12.87 2.66
CA ARG A 49 -2.83 11.44 3.00
C ARG A 49 -2.01 11.23 4.29
N GLY A 50 -2.53 10.42 5.22
CA GLY A 50 -1.85 10.11 6.49
C GLY A 50 -0.52 9.35 6.32
N ALA A 51 -0.29 8.76 5.15
CA ALA A 51 1.02 8.34 4.70
C ALA A 51 1.11 8.64 3.21
N HIS A 52 2.32 8.72 2.68
CA HIS A 52 2.54 9.01 1.27
C HIS A 52 1.95 10.36 0.81
N ALA A 53 2.03 11.39 1.66
CA ALA A 53 1.40 12.69 1.43
C ALA A 53 1.91 13.34 0.14
N LYS A 54 3.24 13.47 0.01
CA LYS A 54 3.87 14.09 -1.16
C LYS A 54 3.89 13.14 -2.35
N GLY A 55 3.20 13.52 -3.43
CA GLY A 55 3.30 12.86 -4.73
C GLY A 55 4.40 13.49 -5.60
N HIS A 56 5.09 12.68 -6.40
CA HIS A 56 6.07 13.17 -7.39
C HIS A 56 5.54 13.17 -8.82
N GLY A 57 4.54 12.33 -9.10
CA GLY A 57 3.98 12.24 -10.44
C GLY A 57 2.85 11.23 -10.52
N GLY A 58 1.94 11.50 -11.45
CA GLY A 58 0.90 10.59 -11.90
C GLY A 58 1.18 10.20 -13.35
N LEU A 59 1.22 8.91 -13.65
CA LEU A 59 1.40 8.40 -15.00
C LEU A 59 0.14 7.65 -15.45
N LYS A 60 -0.13 7.74 -16.75
CA LYS A 60 -1.02 6.84 -17.47
C LYS A 60 -0.15 5.85 -18.24
N GLY A 61 -0.53 4.59 -18.25
CA GLY A 61 0.21 3.58 -18.99
C GLY A 61 -0.62 2.32 -19.20
N GLU A 62 0.08 1.24 -19.55
CA GLU A 62 -0.51 -0.08 -19.72
C GLU A 62 0.28 -1.12 -18.93
N LEU A 63 -0.44 -2.02 -18.26
CA LEU A 63 0.10 -3.25 -17.69
C LEU A 63 -0.17 -4.39 -18.67
N LYS A 64 0.90 -4.93 -19.26
CA LYS A 64 0.81 -6.06 -20.19
C LYS A 64 1.13 -7.37 -19.46
N ILE A 65 0.15 -8.26 -19.40
CA ILE A 65 0.31 -9.63 -18.93
C ILE A 65 0.78 -10.48 -20.11
N TYR A 66 1.94 -11.11 -19.95
CA TYR A 66 2.52 -11.95 -21.00
C TYR A 66 1.80 -13.28 -21.13
N ASP A 67 1.92 -13.88 -22.30
CA ASP A 67 1.54 -15.25 -22.52
C ASP A 67 2.51 -16.23 -21.83
N ASN A 68 2.02 -17.45 -21.60
CA ASN A 68 2.82 -18.56 -21.10
C ASN A 68 3.51 -18.31 -19.74
N LEU A 69 2.86 -17.55 -18.84
CA LEU A 69 3.32 -17.47 -17.46
C LEU A 69 3.36 -18.86 -16.81
N PRO A 70 4.35 -19.16 -15.95
CA PRO A 70 4.36 -20.40 -15.17
C PRO A 70 3.03 -20.59 -14.44
N ALA A 71 2.53 -21.81 -14.38
CA ALA A 71 1.21 -22.11 -13.81
C ALA A 71 0.97 -21.49 -12.40
N PRO A 72 1.96 -21.44 -11.48
CA PRO A 72 1.78 -20.79 -10.18
C PRO A 72 1.60 -19.26 -10.25
N LEU A 73 2.02 -18.61 -11.33
CA LEU A 73 1.94 -17.16 -11.52
C LEU A 73 0.74 -16.75 -12.39
N ALA A 74 0.17 -17.69 -13.16
CA ALA A 74 -0.97 -17.48 -14.05
C ALA A 74 -2.32 -17.55 -13.28
N GLN A 75 -2.53 -16.63 -12.32
CA GLN A 75 -3.71 -16.62 -11.45
C GLN A 75 -4.30 -15.21 -11.25
N GLY A 76 -5.59 -15.14 -10.91
CA GLY A 76 -6.30 -13.89 -10.71
C GLY A 76 -6.20 -12.96 -11.93
N LEU A 77 -5.76 -11.73 -11.72
CA LEU A 77 -5.51 -10.73 -12.77
C LEU A 77 -4.52 -11.22 -13.86
N PHE A 78 -3.60 -12.10 -13.49
CA PHE A 78 -2.53 -12.63 -14.35
C PHE A 78 -2.92 -13.92 -15.09
N ARG A 79 -4.16 -14.40 -14.94
CA ARG A 79 -4.61 -15.69 -15.50
C ARG A 79 -4.51 -15.75 -17.02
N GLU A 80 -4.84 -14.65 -17.70
CA GLU A 80 -4.89 -14.59 -19.16
C GLU A 80 -3.99 -13.47 -19.70
N PRO A 81 -3.37 -13.66 -20.88
CA PRO A 81 -2.59 -12.61 -21.53
C PRO A 81 -3.51 -11.45 -21.90
N ARG A 82 -3.23 -10.26 -21.36
CA ARG A 82 -4.08 -9.09 -21.52
C ARG A 82 -3.30 -7.81 -21.25
N SER A 83 -3.66 -6.74 -21.95
CA SER A 83 -3.21 -5.37 -21.61
C SER A 83 -4.32 -4.65 -20.85
N TYR A 84 -3.99 -4.03 -19.72
CA TYR A 84 -4.89 -3.21 -18.93
C TYR A 84 -4.40 -1.76 -18.87
N PRO A 85 -5.28 -0.77 -19.02
CA PRO A 85 -4.93 0.61 -18.68
C PRO A 85 -4.57 0.71 -17.19
N VAL A 86 -3.55 1.49 -16.88
CA VAL A 86 -3.13 1.75 -15.50
C VAL A 86 -2.94 3.24 -15.20
N MET A 87 -3.21 3.58 -13.94
CA MET A 87 -2.78 4.84 -13.34
C MET A 87 -1.68 4.53 -12.33
N ILE A 88 -0.55 5.23 -12.40
CA ILE A 88 0.58 5.04 -11.48
C ILE A 88 0.80 6.32 -10.69
N ARG A 89 1.07 6.20 -9.38
CA ARG A 89 1.45 7.33 -8.52
C ARG A 89 2.78 7.05 -7.83
N PHE A 90 3.73 7.97 -7.97
CA PHE A 90 4.97 7.99 -7.18
C PHE A 90 4.86 8.94 -5.98
N SER A 91 5.47 8.58 -4.86
CA SER A 91 5.42 9.37 -3.61
C SER A 91 6.60 9.11 -2.68
N THR A 92 6.82 9.98 -1.69
CA THR A 92 7.64 9.67 -0.50
C THR A 92 6.75 9.18 0.63
N ALA A 93 7.24 8.29 1.51
CA ALA A 93 6.42 7.63 2.53
C ALA A 93 5.80 8.51 3.65
N PRO A 94 6.42 9.61 4.14
CA PRO A 94 5.87 10.37 5.26
C PRO A 94 4.44 10.89 5.03
N GLY A 95 3.70 11.06 6.12
CA GLY A 95 2.37 11.68 6.15
C GLY A 95 2.37 13.21 6.03
N ASP A 96 3.52 13.84 5.79
CA ASP A 96 3.69 15.29 5.59
C ASP A 96 4.52 15.56 4.32
N ILE A 97 4.45 16.78 3.79
CA ILE A 97 5.27 17.25 2.66
C ILE A 97 6.69 17.55 3.14
N MET A 98 7.59 16.65 2.80
CA MET A 98 8.99 16.70 3.16
C MET A 98 9.90 16.94 1.94
N PRO A 99 11.11 17.55 2.10
CA PRO A 99 12.10 17.62 1.03
C PRO A 99 12.51 16.25 0.48
N ASP A 100 12.74 16.17 -0.83
CA ASP A 100 12.99 14.90 -1.54
C ASP A 100 14.34 14.26 -1.20
N GLY A 101 15.30 15.08 -0.76
CA GLY A 101 16.61 14.63 -0.29
C GLY A 101 16.59 13.91 1.06
N MET A 102 15.48 13.97 1.81
CA MET A 102 15.38 13.23 3.07
C MET A 102 15.20 11.74 2.83
N SER A 103 16.01 10.96 3.55
CA SER A 103 15.95 9.50 3.54
C SER A 103 14.57 9.04 4.01
N SER A 104 13.86 8.35 3.13
CA SER A 104 12.57 7.74 3.39
C SER A 104 12.25 6.74 2.29
N PHE A 105 11.28 5.84 2.51
CA PHE A 105 10.81 4.98 1.44
C PHE A 105 10.14 5.79 0.32
N ARG A 106 10.17 5.25 -0.88
CA ARG A 106 9.48 5.78 -2.05
C ARG A 106 8.36 4.81 -2.41
N GLY A 107 7.14 5.31 -2.54
CA GLY A 107 5.97 4.53 -2.92
C GLY A 107 5.74 4.54 -4.43
N MET A 108 5.27 3.41 -4.94
CA MET A 108 4.71 3.26 -6.28
C MET A 108 3.38 2.53 -6.14
N ALA A 109 2.28 3.25 -6.35
CA ALA A 109 0.95 2.66 -6.40
C ALA A 109 0.53 2.50 -7.86
N ILE A 110 0.03 1.33 -8.24
CA ILE A 110 -0.52 1.05 -9.57
C ILE A 110 -1.99 0.70 -9.39
N LYS A 111 -2.88 1.47 -10.01
CA LYS A 111 -4.29 1.14 -10.16
C LYS A 111 -4.52 0.56 -11.54
N VAL A 112 -4.96 -0.70 -11.61
CA VAL A 112 -5.32 -1.39 -12.85
C VAL A 112 -6.81 -1.23 -13.09
N ILE A 113 -7.19 -0.81 -14.30
CA ILE A 113 -8.56 -0.51 -14.69
C ILE A 113 -9.13 -1.66 -15.55
N GLY A 114 -10.41 -1.98 -15.36
CA GLY A 114 -11.11 -3.04 -16.10
C GLY A 114 -10.91 -4.43 -15.49
N VAL A 115 -10.62 -4.50 -14.19
CA VAL A 115 -10.43 -5.76 -13.46
C VAL A 115 -11.76 -6.17 -12.85
N GLU A 116 -12.41 -7.13 -13.47
CA GLU A 116 -13.70 -7.68 -13.03
C GLU A 116 -13.57 -8.63 -11.84
N GLY A 117 -14.70 -9.11 -11.32
CA GLY A 117 -14.77 -10.09 -10.24
C GLY A 117 -14.86 -9.49 -8.84
N PRO A 118 -15.18 -10.32 -7.83
CA PRO A 118 -15.48 -9.87 -6.46
C PRO A 118 -14.34 -9.07 -5.84
N LYS A 119 -14.69 -8.03 -5.08
CA LYS A 119 -13.72 -7.18 -4.36
C LYS A 119 -13.72 -7.48 -2.86
N LEU A 120 -12.54 -7.35 -2.27
CA LEU A 120 -12.34 -7.50 -0.83
C LEU A 120 -13.05 -6.38 -0.04
N LEU A 121 -13.05 -5.16 -0.59
CA LEU A 121 -13.65 -4.00 0.06
C LEU A 121 -15.16 -4.02 -0.12
N SER A 122 -15.89 -4.16 0.98
CA SER A 122 -17.36 -4.13 1.01
C SER A 122 -17.96 -2.78 0.60
N SER A 123 -17.18 -1.70 0.69
CA SER A 123 -17.58 -0.35 0.24
C SER A 123 -17.54 -0.18 -1.28
N GLU A 124 -16.79 -1.03 -1.99
CA GLU A 124 -16.59 -0.95 -3.43
C GLU A 124 -16.72 -2.34 -4.10
N PRO A 125 -17.83 -3.07 -3.87
CA PRO A 125 -17.96 -4.47 -4.28
C PRO A 125 -17.95 -4.64 -5.80
N ASP A 126 -18.43 -3.63 -6.53
CA ASP A 126 -18.55 -3.62 -7.99
C ASP A 126 -17.45 -2.79 -8.67
N ALA A 127 -16.40 -2.39 -7.94
CA ALA A 127 -15.30 -1.65 -8.56
C ALA A 127 -14.66 -2.49 -9.66
N LEU A 128 -14.33 -1.86 -10.79
CA LEU A 128 -13.64 -2.53 -11.90
C LEU A 128 -12.13 -2.31 -11.83
N THR A 129 -11.56 -2.31 -10.62
CA THR A 129 -10.15 -2.00 -10.40
C THR A 129 -9.46 -2.96 -9.45
N GLN A 130 -8.14 -3.06 -9.57
CA GLN A 130 -7.26 -3.68 -8.58
C GLN A 130 -6.02 -2.80 -8.38
N ASP A 131 -5.63 -2.61 -7.12
CA ASP A 131 -4.51 -1.75 -6.76
C ASP A 131 -3.32 -2.57 -6.26
N PHE A 132 -2.13 -2.28 -6.77
CA PHE A 132 -0.84 -2.75 -6.24
C PHE A 132 -0.16 -1.60 -5.51
N LEU A 133 -0.08 -1.71 -4.18
CA LEU A 133 0.52 -0.71 -3.31
C LEU A 133 1.93 -1.16 -2.92
N MET A 134 2.95 -0.51 -3.47
CA MET A 134 4.33 -0.92 -3.30
C MET A 134 5.21 0.20 -2.76
N ILE A 135 6.34 -0.19 -2.17
CA ILE A 135 7.46 0.68 -1.83
C ILE A 135 8.74 0.19 -2.50
N ASN A 136 9.77 1.02 -2.55
CA ASN A 136 11.09 0.68 -3.07
C ASN A 136 11.93 -0.22 -2.14
N ARG A 137 11.28 -1.10 -1.38
CA ARG A 137 11.90 -2.11 -0.52
C ARG A 137 11.27 -3.46 -0.77
N PRO A 138 12.06 -4.55 -0.76
CA PRO A 138 11.54 -5.90 -0.99
C PRO A 138 10.75 -6.45 0.21
N VAL A 139 10.88 -5.82 1.39
CA VAL A 139 10.22 -6.24 2.63
C VAL A 139 9.65 -5.03 3.36
N PHE A 140 8.52 -5.22 4.01
CA PHE A 140 7.94 -4.23 4.89
C PHE A 140 8.57 -4.34 6.29
N PRO A 141 9.03 -3.24 6.92
CA PRO A 141 9.73 -3.32 8.21
C PRO A 141 8.89 -3.87 9.36
N ALA A 142 7.58 -3.59 9.37
CA ALA A 142 6.66 -4.10 10.38
C ALA A 142 6.07 -5.45 9.94
N GLY A 143 6.52 -6.54 10.56
CA GLY A 143 6.00 -7.88 10.28
C GLY A 143 4.64 -8.21 10.89
N ASN A 144 4.08 -7.31 11.73
CA ASN A 144 2.76 -7.46 12.34
C ASN A 144 2.21 -6.10 12.79
N VAL A 145 0.92 -6.07 13.16
CA VAL A 145 0.20 -4.86 13.57
C VAL A 145 0.79 -4.19 14.84
N ALA A 146 1.26 -4.97 15.81
CA ALA A 146 1.85 -4.45 17.04
C ALA A 146 3.14 -3.67 16.76
N ARG A 147 4.01 -4.21 15.89
CA ARG A 147 5.21 -3.52 15.43
C ARG A 147 4.87 -2.31 14.58
N TYR A 148 3.85 -2.42 13.74
CA TYR A 148 3.38 -1.29 12.93
C TYR A 148 2.93 -0.11 13.79
N LEU A 149 2.14 -0.36 14.84
CA LEU A 149 1.71 0.66 15.78
C LEU A 149 2.91 1.38 16.44
N ASN A 150 3.93 0.63 16.88
CA ASN A 150 5.13 1.24 17.45
C ASN A 150 5.84 2.18 16.45
N GLU A 151 5.98 1.75 15.20
CA GLU A 151 6.57 2.56 14.13
C GLU A 151 5.70 3.79 13.82
N GLN A 152 4.38 3.64 13.81
CA GLN A 152 3.41 4.71 13.59
C GLN A 152 3.45 5.77 14.71
N LEU A 153 3.52 5.35 15.99
CA LEU A 153 3.61 6.28 17.12
C LEU A 153 4.95 7.06 17.13
N LEU A 154 6.03 6.47 16.61
CA LEU A 154 7.29 7.19 16.40
C LEU A 154 7.14 8.27 15.32
N GLN A 155 6.46 7.96 14.21
CA GLN A 155 6.17 8.94 13.17
C GLN A 155 5.27 10.06 13.67
N GLU A 156 4.20 9.74 14.41
CA GLU A 156 3.32 10.73 15.04
C GLU A 156 4.13 11.69 15.92
N LYS A 157 5.02 11.17 16.79
CA LYS A 157 5.88 12.01 17.63
C LYS A 157 6.77 12.96 16.82
N VAL A 158 7.29 12.52 15.67
CA VAL A 158 8.12 13.35 14.80
C VAL A 158 7.28 14.45 14.15
N VAL A 159 6.11 14.12 13.61
CA VAL A 159 5.23 15.09 12.93
C VAL A 159 4.66 16.10 13.92
N VAL A 160 4.18 15.65 15.09
CA VAL A 160 3.58 16.53 16.11
C VAL A 160 4.60 17.47 16.75
N ARG A 161 5.89 17.09 16.79
CA ARG A 161 6.97 17.92 17.35
C ARG A 161 7.72 18.74 16.30
N ALA A 162 7.47 18.52 15.02
CA ALA A 162 8.11 19.30 13.96
C ALA A 162 7.56 20.74 14.00
N PRO A 163 8.44 21.76 13.95
CA PRO A 163 8.01 23.16 13.93
C PRO A 163 7.23 23.53 12.66
#